data_AF-A0AA38RXW5-F1
#
_entry.id   AF-A0AA38RXW5-F1
#
_cell.length_a   1.000
_cell.length_b   1.000
_cell.length_c   1.000
_cell.angle_alpha   90.00
_cell.angle_beta   90.00
_cell.angle_gamma   90.00
#
_symmetry.space_group_name_H-M   'P 1'
#
loop_
_entity.id
_entity.type
_entity.pdbx_description
1 polymer ?
#
loop_
_entity_poly.entity_id
_entity_poly.type
_entity_poly.pdbx_seq_one_letter_code
_entity_poly.pdbx_strand_id
1 'polypeptide(L)'
;MFASFILLALSALASPAAAVSWYFLRYYTPSGAKFTSFSGELVVPTLPQAATYYLWPGLQPTDGSGVYQNVLDGRSGTWWFGSGWCCSNPSLPWGSGFNCYAGETVSFSNTLNSDNSAWTSTVVHESTGTSKTDTFALADKSFNQVLFAIELYDVSWDFGPLVFKNVKITSTGTNSAWCTGSPENYNSASVYAISGAKATVSGNTVTCTITSVTLTSPA
;
A
#
# COMPACT_ATOMS: atom_id res chain seq x y z
N MET A 1 0.43 -8.98 70.22
CA MET A 1 1.31 -8.60 69.09
C MET A 1 0.57 -8.95 67.81
N PHE A 2 0.04 -7.94 67.12
CA PHE A 2 -0.75 -8.13 65.89
C PHE A 2 0.19 -8.21 64.68
N ALA A 3 -0.01 -9.23 63.84
CA ALA A 3 0.69 -9.37 62.56
C ALA A 3 -0.12 -8.68 61.46
N SER A 4 0.47 -7.66 60.82
CA SER A 4 -0.07 -7.03 59.61
C SER A 4 0.28 -7.86 58.38
N PHE A 5 -0.74 -8.33 57.66
CA PHE A 5 -0.61 -8.81 56.29
C PHE A 5 -0.81 -7.62 55.34
N ILE A 6 0.21 -7.31 54.53
CA ILE A 6 0.09 -6.42 53.38
C ILE A 6 -0.27 -7.30 52.17
N LEU A 7 -1.49 -7.15 51.65
CA LEU A 7 -1.84 -7.65 50.31
C LEU A 7 -1.39 -6.60 49.28
N LEU A 8 -0.40 -6.94 48.45
CA LEU A 8 -0.17 -6.24 47.18
C LEU A 8 -1.19 -6.74 46.15
N ALA A 9 -2.06 -5.85 45.67
CA ALA A 9 -2.86 -6.11 44.48
C ALA A 9 -1.98 -5.87 43.23
N LEU A 10 -1.66 -6.94 42.52
CA LEU A 10 -1.01 -6.88 41.21
C LEU A 10 -2.08 -6.65 40.14
N SER A 11 -2.31 -5.39 39.77
CA SER A 11 -3.18 -5.03 38.64
C SER A 11 -2.42 -5.29 37.34
N ALA A 12 -2.65 -6.45 36.71
CA ALA A 12 -2.18 -6.72 35.37
C ALA A 12 -2.88 -5.76 34.38
N LEU A 13 -2.14 -4.80 33.85
CA LEU A 13 -2.57 -3.96 32.73
C LEU A 13 -2.63 -4.84 31.48
N ALA A 14 -3.79 -5.43 31.20
CA ALA A 14 -4.09 -6.00 29.90
C ALA A 14 -4.34 -4.84 28.93
N SER A 15 -3.36 -4.48 28.11
CA SER A 15 -3.61 -3.59 26.98
C SER A 15 -4.57 -4.29 26.01
N PRO A 16 -5.67 -3.64 25.59
CA PRO A 16 -6.54 -4.22 24.57
C PRO A 16 -5.76 -4.42 23.27
N ALA A 17 -5.85 -5.61 22.68
CA ALA A 17 -5.34 -5.85 21.34
C ALA A 17 -6.23 -5.08 20.35
N ALA A 18 -5.63 -4.20 19.54
CA ALA A 18 -6.32 -3.50 18.47
C ALA A 18 -6.75 -4.51 17.39
N ALA A 19 -8.02 -4.47 16.98
CA ALA A 19 -8.52 -5.32 15.91
C ALA A 19 -8.09 -4.73 14.56
N VAL A 20 -7.30 -5.50 13.79
CA VAL A 20 -6.85 -5.10 12.45
C VAL A 20 -7.72 -5.75 11.38
N SER A 21 -8.32 -4.94 10.52
CA SER A 21 -9.07 -5.41 9.34
C SER A 21 -8.28 -5.09 8.07
N TRP A 22 -8.25 -6.07 7.15
CA TRP A 22 -7.49 -5.99 5.90
C TRP A 22 -8.40 -6.23 4.70
N TYR A 23 -8.36 -5.31 3.74
CA TYR A 23 -9.01 -5.44 2.45
C TYR A 23 -7.97 -5.14 1.38
N PHE A 24 -7.53 -6.14 0.62
CA PHE A 24 -6.60 -5.88 -0.46
C PHE A 24 -6.79 -6.78 -1.66
N LEU A 25 -6.47 -6.19 -2.81
CA LEU A 25 -6.27 -6.91 -4.06
C LEU A 25 -4.78 -7.10 -4.30
N ARG A 26 -4.41 -8.28 -4.79
CA ARG A 26 -3.00 -8.64 -5.00
C ARG A 26 -2.76 -9.28 -6.36
N TYR A 27 -1.81 -8.72 -7.09
CA TYR A 27 -1.28 -9.33 -8.31
C TYR A 27 0.05 -9.99 -8.04
N TYR A 28 0.28 -11.15 -8.66
CA TYR A 28 1.54 -11.87 -8.61
C TYR A 28 2.24 -11.84 -9.97
N THR A 29 3.56 -11.67 -9.96
CA THR A 29 4.35 -12.04 -11.13
C THR A 29 4.37 -13.56 -11.31
N PRO A 30 4.55 -14.06 -12.55
CA PRO A 30 4.89 -15.46 -12.80
C PRO A 30 6.19 -15.85 -12.07
N SER A 31 6.37 -17.15 -11.84
CA SER A 31 7.60 -17.66 -11.20
C SER A 31 8.86 -17.19 -11.93
N GLY A 32 9.85 -16.69 -11.17
CA GLY A 32 11.11 -16.16 -11.70
C GLY A 32 11.06 -14.72 -12.22
N ALA A 33 9.88 -14.10 -12.34
CA ALA A 33 9.73 -12.69 -12.70
C ALA A 33 9.59 -11.80 -11.45
N LYS A 34 9.93 -10.51 -11.60
CA LYS A 34 9.76 -9.49 -10.55
C LYS A 34 9.20 -8.19 -11.14
N PHE A 35 8.46 -7.45 -10.34
CA PHE A 35 8.06 -6.09 -10.67
C PHE A 35 9.28 -5.16 -10.64
N THR A 36 9.28 -4.20 -11.57
CA THR A 36 10.34 -3.20 -11.75
C THR A 36 9.82 -1.77 -11.64
N SER A 37 8.51 -1.58 -11.83
CA SER A 37 7.85 -0.31 -11.52
C SER A 37 6.39 -0.52 -11.17
N PHE A 38 5.85 0.37 -10.35
CA PHE A 38 4.42 0.47 -10.07
C PHE A 38 4.06 1.93 -9.84
N SER A 39 3.19 2.47 -10.69
CA SER A 39 2.71 3.85 -10.62
C SER A 39 1.21 3.94 -10.85
N GLY A 40 0.64 5.07 -10.47
CA GLY A 40 -0.76 5.39 -10.72
C GLY A 40 -1.20 6.62 -9.93
N GLU A 41 -2.51 6.79 -9.85
CA GLU A 41 -3.17 7.84 -9.09
C GLU A 41 -4.08 7.22 -8.04
N LEU A 42 -4.22 7.88 -6.89
CA LEU A 42 -5.18 7.58 -5.84
C LEU A 42 -6.12 8.77 -5.69
N VAL A 43 -7.42 8.51 -5.75
CA VAL A 43 -8.44 9.51 -5.40
C VAL A 43 -8.60 9.49 -3.89
N VAL A 44 -8.32 10.63 -3.25
CA VAL A 44 -8.35 10.76 -1.79
C VAL A 44 -9.80 10.65 -1.32
N PRO A 45 -10.18 9.64 -0.53
CA PRO A 45 -11.55 9.49 -0.05
C PRO A 45 -11.84 10.47 1.11
N THR A 46 -13.09 10.51 1.57
CA THR A 46 -13.44 11.23 2.80
C THR A 46 -12.71 10.62 4.00
N LEU A 47 -12.18 11.43 4.91
CA LEU A 47 -11.70 10.96 6.21
C LEU A 47 -12.81 11.16 7.25
N PRO A 48 -13.43 10.09 7.79
CA PRO A 48 -14.57 10.25 8.69
C PRO A 48 -14.18 10.81 10.06
N GLN A 49 -13.00 10.42 10.54
CA GLN A 49 -12.45 10.85 11.83
C GLN A 49 -10.94 10.64 11.87
N ALA A 50 -10.27 11.27 12.85
CA ALA A 50 -8.90 10.95 13.18
C ALA A 50 -8.82 9.53 13.77
N ALA A 51 -8.29 8.58 13.01
CA ALA A 51 -8.03 7.22 13.46
C ALA A 51 -7.04 6.52 12.52
N THR A 52 -6.67 5.28 12.83
CA THR A 52 -5.70 4.52 12.04
C THR A 52 -6.37 3.90 10.81
N TYR A 53 -6.54 4.73 9.79
CA TYR A 53 -6.81 4.31 8.42
C TYR A 53 -5.51 4.38 7.63
N TYR A 54 -5.07 3.27 7.03
CA TYR A 54 -3.98 3.23 6.07
C TYR A 54 -4.50 2.72 4.73
N LEU A 55 -4.51 3.58 3.71
CA LEU A 55 -4.96 3.26 2.37
C LEU A 55 -3.76 3.39 1.43
N TRP A 56 -3.42 2.35 0.68
CA TRP A 56 -2.14 2.35 -0.03
C TRP A 56 -2.09 1.45 -1.26
N PRO A 57 -1.36 1.86 -2.31
CA PRO A 57 -0.68 0.95 -3.21
C PRO A 57 0.68 0.54 -2.63
N GLY A 58 1.13 -0.69 -2.91
CA GLY A 58 2.45 -1.14 -2.50
C GLY A 58 2.98 -2.35 -3.24
N LEU A 59 4.24 -2.67 -2.96
CA LEU A 59 4.98 -3.82 -3.45
C LEU A 59 5.46 -4.67 -2.27
N GLN A 60 5.28 -5.99 -2.36
CA GLN A 60 5.78 -6.94 -1.35
C GLN A 60 6.77 -7.93 -2.00
N PRO A 61 7.94 -8.18 -1.37
CA PRO A 61 8.91 -9.11 -1.88
C PRO A 61 8.51 -10.57 -1.63
N THR A 62 9.11 -11.44 -2.44
CA THR A 62 9.00 -12.90 -2.36
C THR A 62 9.34 -13.47 -0.98
N ASP A 63 10.28 -12.85 -0.27
CA ASP A 63 10.73 -13.27 1.07
C ASP A 63 9.78 -12.81 2.18
N GLY A 64 8.70 -12.09 1.85
CA GLY A 64 7.75 -11.55 2.81
C GLY A 64 8.36 -10.55 3.77
N SER A 65 9.57 -10.06 3.49
CA SER A 65 10.31 -9.25 4.45
C SER A 65 9.65 -7.91 4.71
N GLY A 66 8.78 -7.37 3.87
CA GLY A 66 8.09 -6.12 4.20
C GLY A 66 7.19 -5.65 3.07
N VAL A 67 6.80 -4.39 3.11
CA VAL A 67 5.95 -3.74 2.14
C VAL A 67 6.56 -2.37 1.83
N TYR A 68 6.82 -2.15 0.55
CA TYR A 68 7.25 -0.89 -0.01
C TYR A 68 6.02 -0.16 -0.57
N GLN A 69 5.63 0.95 0.03
CA GLN A 69 4.27 1.49 -0.11
C GLN A 69 4.21 3.01 -0.11
N ASN A 70 3.14 3.56 -0.67
CA ASN A 70 2.76 4.96 -0.52
C ASN A 70 1.46 5.03 0.29
N VAL A 71 1.50 5.52 1.51
CA VAL A 71 0.40 5.41 2.46
C VAL A 71 -0.34 6.72 2.58
N LEU A 72 -1.66 6.64 2.41
CA LEU A 72 -2.61 7.64 2.86
C LEU A 72 -2.99 7.34 4.31
N ASP A 73 -2.49 8.16 5.22
CA ASP A 73 -2.58 7.98 6.68
C ASP A 73 -3.60 8.95 7.30
N GLY A 74 -4.61 8.39 7.97
CA GLY A 74 -5.73 9.14 8.56
C GLY A 74 -5.56 9.51 10.03
N ARG A 75 -4.46 9.12 10.68
CA ARG A 75 -4.32 9.18 12.15
C ARG A 75 -4.47 10.59 12.72
N SER A 76 -4.09 11.61 11.96
CA SER A 76 -4.06 13.00 12.41
C SER A 76 -5.41 13.72 12.29
N GLY A 77 -6.42 13.11 11.64
CA GLY A 77 -7.66 13.81 11.26
C GLY A 77 -7.53 14.63 9.98
N THR A 78 -6.37 14.63 9.34
CA THR A 78 -6.15 15.05 7.94
C THR A 78 -5.39 13.93 7.25
N TRP A 79 -5.72 13.62 5.99
CA TRP A 79 -4.96 12.64 5.24
C TRP A 79 -3.54 13.15 5.00
N TRP A 80 -2.56 12.32 5.36
CA TRP A 80 -1.17 12.54 5.00
C TRP A 80 -0.74 11.45 4.02
N PHE A 81 -0.23 11.84 2.84
CA PHE A 81 0.24 10.92 1.82
C PHE A 81 1.76 10.94 1.76
N GLY A 82 2.40 9.78 1.91
CA GLY A 82 3.85 9.68 1.87
C GLY A 82 4.36 8.26 1.61
N SER A 83 5.66 8.13 1.36
CA SER A 83 6.27 6.85 0.96
C SER A 83 6.95 6.17 2.14
N GLY A 84 7.08 4.85 2.11
CA GLY A 84 7.77 4.14 3.18
C GLY A 84 8.05 2.67 2.90
N TRP A 85 8.93 2.11 3.72
CA TRP A 85 9.15 0.68 3.87
C TRP A 85 8.74 0.27 5.28
N CYS A 86 7.73 -0.59 5.36
CA CYS A 86 7.24 -1.22 6.60
C CYS A 86 7.41 -2.74 6.47
N CYS A 87 7.35 -3.58 7.48
CA CYS A 87 7.47 -3.35 8.91
C CYS A 87 8.56 -4.30 9.41
N SER A 88 9.74 -4.23 8.80
CA SER A 88 10.86 -5.10 9.13
C SER A 88 12.20 -4.37 9.05
N ASN A 89 13.24 -5.11 9.43
CA ASN A 89 14.64 -4.74 9.37
C ASN A 89 15.16 -4.64 7.91
N PRO A 90 15.73 -3.51 7.47
CA PRO A 90 15.96 -2.29 8.25
C PRO A 90 14.69 -1.45 8.42
N SER A 91 14.51 -0.88 9.61
CA SER A 91 13.56 0.21 9.85
C SER A 91 14.04 1.43 9.08
N LEU A 92 13.61 1.57 7.82
CA LEU A 92 13.86 2.78 7.06
C LEU A 92 12.93 3.88 7.61
N PRO A 93 13.41 5.14 7.70
CA PRO A 93 12.54 6.24 8.07
C PRO A 93 11.35 6.28 7.12
N TRP A 94 10.16 6.59 7.66
CA TRP A 94 9.05 7.02 6.82
C TRP A 94 9.55 8.16 5.94
N GLY A 95 9.33 8.02 4.63
CA GLY A 95 9.74 8.99 3.64
C GLY A 95 9.03 10.32 3.81
N SER A 96 9.29 11.22 2.88
CA SER A 96 8.62 12.50 2.84
C SER A 96 7.19 12.38 2.30
N GLY A 97 6.37 13.39 2.57
CA GLY A 97 4.96 13.41 2.20
C GLY A 97 4.33 14.80 2.36
N PHE A 98 3.01 14.85 2.23
CA PHE A 98 2.22 16.07 2.33
C PHE A 98 0.78 15.77 2.77
N ASN A 99 0.09 16.78 3.28
CA ASN A 99 -1.35 16.68 3.53
C ASN A 99 -2.13 16.74 2.22
N CYS A 100 -3.25 16.04 2.18
CA CYS A 100 -4.21 16.08 1.07
C CYS A 100 -5.64 15.94 1.62
N TYR A 101 -6.62 16.18 0.75
CA TYR A 101 -8.03 16.32 1.14
C TYR A 101 -8.95 15.51 0.25
N ALA A 102 -10.12 15.16 0.79
CA ALA A 102 -11.11 14.37 0.08
C ALA A 102 -11.47 14.96 -1.29
N GLY A 103 -11.56 14.10 -2.30
CA GLY A 103 -11.85 14.47 -3.69
C GLY A 103 -10.63 14.91 -4.50
N GLU A 104 -9.49 15.18 -3.85
CA GLU A 104 -8.23 15.43 -4.56
C GLU A 104 -7.66 14.15 -5.16
N THR A 105 -6.68 14.31 -6.05
CA THR A 105 -5.91 13.20 -6.61
C THR A 105 -4.45 13.37 -6.23
N VAL A 106 -3.83 12.26 -5.82
CA VAL A 106 -2.39 12.17 -5.60
C VAL A 106 -1.83 11.09 -6.53
N SER A 107 -0.68 11.33 -7.15
CA SER A 107 0.00 10.29 -7.91
C SER A 107 1.16 9.70 -7.14
N PHE A 108 1.50 8.46 -7.50
CA PHE A 108 2.62 7.72 -6.95
C PHE A 108 3.38 7.02 -8.08
N SER A 109 4.69 6.88 -7.91
CA SER A 109 5.56 6.11 -8.78
C SER A 109 6.66 5.47 -7.96
N ASN A 110 6.69 4.14 -7.95
CA ASN A 110 7.74 3.34 -7.35
C ASN A 110 8.53 2.68 -8.48
N THR A 111 9.81 2.96 -8.60
CA THR A 111 10.64 2.48 -9.72
C THR A 111 11.98 1.96 -9.23
N LEU A 112 12.37 0.77 -9.70
CA LEU A 112 13.72 0.26 -9.54
C LEU A 112 14.65 1.09 -10.43
N ASN A 113 15.69 1.68 -9.85
CA ASN A 113 16.65 2.48 -10.60
C ASN A 113 17.30 1.65 -11.71
N SER A 114 17.61 2.29 -12.84
CA SER A 114 18.16 1.60 -14.04
C SER A 114 19.52 0.96 -13.82
N ASP A 115 20.29 1.44 -12.83
CA ASP A 115 21.55 0.87 -12.37
C ASP A 115 21.37 -0.24 -11.32
N ASN A 116 20.12 -0.57 -10.97
CA ASN A 116 19.75 -1.55 -9.95
C ASN A 116 20.40 -1.24 -8.58
N SER A 117 20.56 0.04 -8.24
CA SER A 117 21.15 0.49 -6.97
C SER A 117 20.14 0.61 -5.83
N ALA A 118 18.92 1.05 -6.14
CA ALA A 118 17.87 1.34 -5.16
C ALA A 118 16.49 1.38 -5.84
N TRP A 119 15.45 1.48 -5.03
CA TRP A 119 14.11 1.87 -5.47
C TRP A 119 13.86 3.34 -5.15
N THR A 120 13.17 4.05 -6.04
CA THR A 120 12.78 5.44 -5.86
C THR A 120 11.26 5.55 -5.84
N SER A 121 10.72 6.17 -4.79
CA SER A 121 9.32 6.61 -4.76
C SER A 121 9.25 8.08 -5.08
N THR A 122 8.33 8.46 -5.96
CA THR A 122 7.89 9.83 -6.12
C THR A 122 6.39 9.90 -5.88
N VAL A 123 5.95 10.80 -5.01
CA VAL A 123 4.54 11.14 -4.81
C VAL A 123 4.30 12.59 -5.19
N VAL A 124 3.16 12.87 -5.83
CA VAL A 124 2.79 14.21 -6.26
C VAL A 124 1.37 14.54 -5.83
N HIS A 125 1.20 15.71 -5.25
CA HIS A 125 -0.10 16.31 -4.99
C HIS A 125 -0.56 17.03 -6.26
N GLU A 126 -1.44 16.40 -7.04
CA GLU A 126 -1.75 16.87 -8.40
C GLU A 126 -2.33 18.29 -8.44
N SER A 127 -3.09 18.69 -7.41
CA SER A 127 -3.70 20.02 -7.34
C SER A 127 -2.68 21.14 -7.05
N THR A 128 -1.63 20.85 -6.30
CA THR A 128 -0.62 21.86 -5.89
C THR A 128 0.70 21.74 -6.63
N GLY A 129 0.95 20.62 -7.30
CA GLY A 129 2.23 20.27 -7.89
C GLY A 129 3.32 19.92 -6.86
N THR A 130 2.98 19.81 -5.57
CA THR A 130 3.94 19.43 -4.53
C THR A 130 4.44 18.02 -4.81
N SER A 131 5.75 17.88 -5.03
CA SER A 131 6.39 16.59 -5.29
C SER A 131 7.37 16.24 -4.18
N LYS A 132 7.37 14.97 -3.79
CA LYS A 132 8.29 14.38 -2.81
C LYS A 132 8.90 13.12 -3.40
N THR A 133 10.22 12.98 -3.25
CA THR A 133 10.96 11.85 -3.78
C THR A 133 11.87 11.28 -2.70
N ASP A 134 11.78 9.98 -2.49
CA ASP A 134 12.56 9.24 -1.51
C ASP A 134 13.26 8.05 -2.19
N THR A 135 14.47 7.73 -1.75
CA THR A 135 15.24 6.58 -2.23
C THR A 135 15.37 5.54 -1.12
N PHE A 136 15.10 4.28 -1.47
CA PHE A 136 15.12 3.14 -0.55
C PHE A 136 16.12 2.10 -1.04
N ALA A 137 17.05 1.70 -0.18
CA ALA A 137 18.07 0.68 -0.46
C ALA A 137 17.46 -0.74 -0.44
N LEU A 138 16.55 -1.00 -1.38
CA LEU A 138 15.76 -2.23 -1.52
C LEU A 138 16.03 -2.95 -2.84
N ALA A 139 17.14 -2.64 -3.52
CA ALA A 139 17.45 -3.23 -4.83
C ALA A 139 17.76 -4.73 -4.78
N ASP A 140 18.16 -5.23 -3.60
CA ASP A 140 18.32 -6.65 -3.29
C ASP A 140 16.97 -7.38 -3.20
N LYS A 141 15.86 -6.65 -3.00
CA LYS A 141 14.52 -7.23 -2.91
C LYS A 141 13.97 -7.61 -4.28
N SER A 142 13.39 -8.82 -4.33
CA SER A 142 12.64 -9.31 -5.49
C SER A 142 11.15 -9.18 -5.23
N PHE A 143 10.57 -8.06 -5.68
CA PHE A 143 9.14 -7.77 -5.58
C PHE A 143 8.33 -8.61 -6.56
N ASN A 144 7.47 -9.49 -6.05
CA ASN A 144 6.58 -10.32 -6.88
C ASN A 144 5.10 -10.06 -6.61
N GLN A 145 4.78 -9.11 -5.72
CA GLN A 145 3.42 -8.77 -5.34
C GLN A 145 3.18 -7.27 -5.53
N VAL A 146 2.11 -6.92 -6.25
CA VAL A 146 1.52 -5.57 -6.27
C VAL A 146 0.26 -5.63 -5.44
N LEU A 147 0.06 -4.64 -4.56
CA LEU A 147 -1.08 -4.57 -3.66
C LEU A 147 -1.84 -3.25 -3.85
N PHE A 148 -3.16 -3.33 -3.73
CA PHE A 148 -4.08 -2.21 -3.52
C PHE A 148 -4.82 -2.50 -2.22
N ALA A 149 -4.56 -1.74 -1.16
CA ALA A 149 -4.87 -2.16 0.19
C ALA A 149 -5.55 -1.08 1.05
N ILE A 150 -6.37 -1.56 1.97
CA ILE A 150 -6.99 -0.86 3.08
C ILE A 150 -6.63 -1.65 4.33
N GLU A 151 -6.08 -0.95 5.31
CA GLU A 151 -5.72 -1.48 6.62
C GLU A 151 -6.31 -0.57 7.70
N LEU A 152 -7.11 -1.15 8.59
CA LEU A 152 -7.89 -0.43 9.59
C LEU A 152 -7.60 -0.98 10.98
N TYR A 153 -7.39 -0.10 11.96
CA TYR A 153 -7.29 -0.49 13.37
C TYR A 153 -8.43 0.13 14.16
N ASP A 154 -9.26 -0.72 14.75
CA ASP A 154 -10.40 -0.35 15.60
C ASP A 154 -11.41 0.61 14.94
N VAL A 155 -11.46 0.65 13.60
CA VAL A 155 -12.42 1.42 12.80
C VAL A 155 -12.98 0.58 11.65
N SER A 156 -14.17 0.95 11.19
CA SER A 156 -14.84 0.33 10.04
C SER A 156 -14.45 1.00 8.72
N TRP A 157 -14.67 0.30 7.60
CA TRP A 157 -14.58 0.91 6.28
C TRP A 157 -15.81 1.79 6.03
N ASP A 158 -15.68 3.10 6.32
CA ASP A 158 -16.76 4.10 6.28
C ASP A 158 -16.41 5.36 5.46
N PHE A 159 -15.27 5.35 4.77
CA PHE A 159 -14.78 6.44 3.91
C PHE A 159 -15.28 6.37 2.45
N GLY A 160 -16.11 5.38 2.12
CA GLY A 160 -16.55 5.10 0.75
C GLY A 160 -15.51 4.35 -0.09
N PRO A 161 -15.69 4.26 -1.42
CA PRO A 161 -14.79 3.49 -2.28
C PRO A 161 -13.36 4.03 -2.29
N LEU A 162 -12.37 3.12 -2.29
CA LEU A 162 -10.97 3.45 -2.57
C LEU A 162 -10.71 3.24 -4.07
N VAL A 163 -10.29 4.30 -4.76
CA VAL A 163 -10.15 4.29 -6.22
C VAL A 163 -8.70 4.61 -6.62
N PHE A 164 -8.12 3.69 -7.37
CA PHE A 164 -6.86 3.89 -8.08
C PHE A 164 -7.14 4.07 -9.57
N LYS A 165 -6.44 5.00 -10.22
CA LYS A 165 -6.57 5.30 -11.65
C LYS A 165 -5.22 5.28 -12.35
N ASN A 166 -5.26 5.17 -13.69
CA ASN A 166 -4.09 5.31 -14.55
C ASN A 166 -2.91 4.44 -14.10
N VAL A 167 -3.23 3.23 -13.62
CA VAL A 167 -2.25 2.32 -13.04
C VAL A 167 -1.35 1.79 -14.14
N LYS A 168 -0.05 1.81 -13.90
CA LYS A 168 0.96 1.20 -14.75
C LYS A 168 1.91 0.37 -13.91
N ILE A 169 2.07 -0.89 -14.28
CA ILE A 169 2.93 -1.85 -13.60
C ILE A 169 3.88 -2.43 -14.65
N THR A 170 5.17 -2.51 -14.35
CA THR A 170 6.13 -3.22 -15.20
C THR A 170 6.75 -4.38 -14.45
N SER A 171 6.99 -5.49 -15.16
CA SER A 171 7.71 -6.65 -14.63
C SER A 171 8.71 -7.18 -15.64
N THR A 172 9.69 -7.92 -15.15
CA THR A 172 10.52 -8.76 -16.00
C THR A 172 9.73 -9.94 -16.56
N GLY A 173 10.23 -10.55 -17.64
CA GLY A 173 9.65 -11.72 -18.28
C GLY A 173 8.78 -11.39 -19.49
N THR A 174 8.10 -12.42 -20.01
CA THR A 174 7.26 -12.34 -21.21
C THR A 174 5.82 -12.77 -20.98
N ASN A 175 5.53 -13.40 -19.83
CA ASN A 175 4.18 -13.83 -19.49
C ASN A 175 3.39 -12.68 -18.85
N SER A 176 2.37 -12.22 -19.56
CA SER A 176 1.51 -11.10 -19.18
C SER A 176 0.14 -11.49 -18.63
N ALA A 177 -0.15 -12.80 -18.50
CA ALA A 177 -1.48 -13.29 -18.12
C ALA A 177 -1.95 -12.76 -16.75
N TRP A 178 -1.02 -12.45 -15.85
CA TRP A 178 -1.31 -11.86 -14.54
C TRP A 178 -1.98 -10.49 -14.64
N CYS A 179 -1.72 -9.70 -15.69
CA CYS A 179 -2.24 -8.34 -15.81
C CYS A 179 -3.75 -8.31 -16.07
N THR A 180 -4.22 -9.17 -16.98
CA THR A 180 -5.64 -9.23 -17.37
C THR A 180 -6.43 -10.27 -16.59
N GLY A 181 -5.74 -11.12 -15.82
CA GLY A 181 -6.36 -12.01 -14.85
C GLY A 181 -6.95 -11.24 -13.66
N SER A 182 -7.84 -11.89 -12.92
CA SER A 182 -8.32 -11.35 -11.65
C SER A 182 -7.18 -11.37 -10.62
N PRO A 183 -6.99 -10.29 -9.84
CA PRO A 183 -6.11 -10.35 -8.70
C PRO A 183 -6.67 -11.31 -7.65
N GLU A 184 -5.83 -11.75 -6.73
CA GLU A 184 -6.30 -12.34 -5.47
C GLU A 184 -7.06 -11.26 -4.70
N ASN A 185 -8.27 -11.59 -4.24
CA ASN A 185 -9.03 -10.80 -3.27
C ASN A 185 -8.87 -11.45 -1.90
N TYR A 186 -8.08 -10.81 -1.03
CA TYR A 186 -7.71 -11.40 0.24
C TYR A 186 -8.93 -11.77 1.09
N ASN A 187 -9.01 -13.04 1.50
CA ASN A 187 -10.15 -13.61 2.23
C ASN A 187 -11.51 -13.38 1.55
N SER A 188 -11.54 -13.07 0.26
CA SER A 188 -12.73 -12.57 -0.44
C SER A 188 -13.43 -11.41 0.30
N ALA A 189 -12.66 -10.59 1.02
CA ALA A 189 -13.20 -9.62 1.98
C ALA A 189 -13.74 -8.34 1.33
N SER A 190 -13.50 -8.12 0.03
CA SER A 190 -13.85 -6.88 -0.65
C SER A 190 -14.76 -7.11 -1.85
N VAL A 191 -15.77 -6.26 -2.02
CA VAL A 191 -16.38 -6.03 -3.34
C VAL A 191 -15.46 -5.10 -4.12
N TYR A 192 -15.12 -5.47 -5.36
CA TYR A 192 -14.20 -4.68 -6.18
C TYR A 192 -14.57 -4.68 -7.67
N ALA A 193 -14.05 -3.68 -8.38
CA ALA A 193 -14.14 -3.57 -9.83
C ALA A 193 -12.78 -3.20 -10.44
N ILE A 194 -12.46 -3.80 -11.58
CA ILE A 194 -11.26 -3.48 -12.37
C ILE A 194 -11.70 -3.17 -13.79
N SER A 195 -11.16 -2.10 -14.37
CA SER A 195 -11.48 -1.67 -15.73
C SER A 195 -10.22 -1.39 -16.54
N GLY A 196 -10.28 -1.72 -17.84
CA GLY A 196 -9.27 -1.33 -18.81
C GLY A 196 -7.90 -1.99 -18.63
N ALA A 197 -7.83 -3.13 -17.94
CA ALA A 197 -6.59 -3.91 -17.82
C ALA A 197 -6.12 -4.38 -19.21
N LYS A 198 -4.88 -4.01 -19.57
CA LYS A 198 -4.24 -4.36 -20.83
C LYS A 198 -2.77 -4.59 -20.60
N ALA A 199 -2.21 -5.57 -21.30
CA ALA A 199 -0.79 -5.85 -21.25
C ALA A 199 -0.12 -5.72 -22.62
N THR A 200 1.12 -5.26 -22.62
CA THR A 200 2.03 -5.34 -23.75
C THR A 200 3.32 -6.02 -23.31
N VAL A 201 3.99 -6.68 -24.25
CA VAL A 201 5.26 -7.36 -24.02
C VAL A 201 6.25 -6.81 -25.04
N SER A 202 7.42 -6.35 -24.57
CA SER A 202 8.52 -5.90 -25.41
C SER A 202 9.83 -6.41 -24.84
N GLY A 203 10.56 -7.22 -25.61
CA GLY A 203 11.74 -7.92 -25.11
C GLY A 203 11.41 -8.79 -23.90
N ASN A 204 12.11 -8.55 -22.79
CA ASN A 204 11.90 -9.23 -21.51
C ASN A 204 11.12 -8.38 -20.49
N THR A 205 10.27 -7.47 -20.96
CA THR A 205 9.48 -6.58 -20.12
C THR A 205 8.01 -6.73 -20.46
N VAL A 206 7.21 -7.00 -19.43
CA VAL A 206 5.75 -6.87 -19.47
C VAL A 206 5.38 -5.49 -18.94
N THR A 207 4.54 -4.77 -19.67
CA THR A 207 3.89 -3.55 -19.19
C THR A 207 2.40 -3.81 -19.08
N CYS A 208 1.87 -3.70 -17.87
CA CYS A 208 0.44 -3.73 -17.58
C CYS A 208 -0.05 -2.30 -17.36
N THR A 209 -1.17 -1.95 -17.99
CA THR A 209 -1.91 -0.71 -17.72
C THR A 209 -3.32 -1.07 -17.28
N ILE A 210 -3.84 -0.41 -16.25
CA ILE A 210 -5.20 -0.59 -15.75
C ILE A 210 -5.82 0.81 -15.64
N THR A 211 -6.98 1.01 -16.27
CA THR A 211 -7.67 2.32 -16.23
C THR A 211 -8.11 2.63 -14.81
N SER A 212 -8.72 1.67 -14.12
CA SER A 212 -9.08 1.83 -12.71
C SER A 212 -9.11 0.51 -11.94
N VAL A 213 -8.74 0.59 -10.67
CA VAL A 213 -8.97 -0.44 -9.65
C VAL A 213 -9.80 0.21 -8.55
N THR A 214 -10.92 -0.39 -8.18
CA THR A 214 -11.82 0.16 -7.15
C THR A 214 -12.15 -0.91 -6.14
N LEU A 215 -11.76 -0.70 -4.88
CA LEU A 215 -12.32 -1.41 -3.74
C LEU A 215 -13.57 -0.64 -3.31
N THR A 216 -14.75 -1.26 -3.39
CA THR A 216 -16.05 -0.58 -3.27
C THR A 216 -16.60 -0.61 -1.85
N SER A 217 -16.58 -1.78 -1.21
CA SER A 217 -17.09 -2.02 0.14
C SER A 217 -16.53 -3.34 0.68
N PRO A 218 -16.69 -3.62 1.99
CA PRO A 218 -16.60 -4.98 2.51
C PRO A 218 -17.56 -5.93 1.77
N ALA A 219 -17.23 -7.22 1.73
CA ALA A 219 -18.04 -8.31 1.16
C ALA A 219 -19.20 -8.75 2.05
#